data_AF-A0A538RPS7-F1
#
_entry.id   AF-A0A538RPS7-F1
#
_cell.length_a   1.000
_cell.length_b   1.000
_cell.length_c   1.000
_cell.angle_alpha   90.00
_cell.angle_beta   90.00
_cell.angle_gamma   90.00
#
_symmetry.space_group_name_H-M   'P 1'
#
loop_
_entity.id
_entity.type
_entity.pdbx_description
1 polymer ?
#
loop_
_entity_poly.entity_id
_entity_poly.type
_entity_poly.pdbx_seq_one_letter_code
_entity_poly.pdbx_strand_id
1 'polypeptide(L)'
;MQRHFDEELSDLKTKLLRMAGQVEDQIDQALTALVTRDSALAHQVIERDHLVNSMDLEIDEESIRLLALHQPAARDLRLVTTAMKIATELERISDLAENVCERAIELNEEPQLKPYIDIPMMGNMARMMVKQSI
;
A
#
# COMPACT_ATOMS: atom_id res chain seq x y z
N MET A 1 18.08 -16.41 25.48
CA MET A 1 18.49 -16.57 24.08
C MET A 1 17.26 -16.32 23.23
N GLN A 2 16.91 -15.03 23.09
CA GLN A 2 15.60 -14.55 22.59
C GLN A 2 15.80 -13.36 21.61
N ARG A 3 17.01 -13.18 21.05
CA ARG A 3 17.33 -11.99 20.24
C ARG A 3 17.02 -12.16 18.75
N HIS A 4 17.30 -13.33 18.18
CA HIS A 4 17.18 -13.53 16.73
C HIS A 4 15.72 -13.47 16.23
N PHE A 5 14.79 -14.13 16.92
CA PHE A 5 13.38 -14.07 16.54
C PHE A 5 12.79 -12.68 16.70
N ASP A 6 13.15 -11.96 17.77
CA ASP A 6 12.72 -10.57 17.99
C ASP A 6 13.28 -9.63 16.89
N GLU A 7 14.51 -9.87 16.43
CA GLU A 7 15.12 -9.17 15.30
C GLU A 7 14.33 -9.44 14.01
N GLU A 8 14.03 -10.70 13.69
CA GLU A 8 13.24 -11.07 12.50
C GLU A 8 11.81 -10.49 12.54
N LEU A 9 11.16 -10.44 13.71
CA LEU A 9 9.87 -9.77 13.87
C LEU A 9 9.97 -8.25 13.64
N SER A 10 11.07 -7.64 14.06
CA SER A 10 11.33 -6.22 13.82
C SER A 10 11.55 -5.94 12.33
N ASP A 11 12.22 -6.85 11.62
CA ASP A 11 12.44 -6.75 10.18
C ASP A 11 11.12 -6.87 9.40
N LEU A 12 10.28 -7.85 9.75
CA LEU A 12 8.94 -8.00 9.18
C LEU A 12 8.10 -6.72 9.35
N LYS A 13 8.14 -6.13 10.55
CA LYS A 13 7.45 -4.85 10.82
C LYS A 13 8.02 -3.72 9.97
N THR A 14 9.33 -3.67 9.77
CA THR A 14 9.99 -2.62 8.98
C THR A 14 9.59 -2.72 7.50
N LYS A 15 9.46 -3.93 6.96
CA LYS A 15 8.95 -4.15 5.59
C LYS A 15 7.51 -3.72 5.44
N LEU A 16 6.65 -4.05 6.40
CA LEU A 16 5.26 -3.60 6.41
C LEU A 16 5.15 -2.07 6.42
N LEU A 17 5.95 -1.39 7.25
CA LEU A 17 6.03 0.08 7.29
C LEU A 17 6.51 0.68 5.97
N ARG A 18 7.44 0.01 5.29
CA ARG A 18 7.94 0.44 3.98
C ARG A 18 6.86 0.29 2.91
N MET A 19 6.16 -0.83 2.88
CA MET A 19 5.03 -1.06 1.97
C MET A 19 3.93 -0.01 2.18
N ALA A 20 3.60 0.28 3.44
CA ALA A 20 2.66 1.34 3.79
C ALA A 20 3.04 2.72 3.24
N GLY A 21 4.33 3.08 3.34
CA GLY A 21 4.83 4.33 2.79
C GLY A 21 4.72 4.39 1.27
N GLN A 22 4.94 3.26 0.58
CA GLN A 22 4.78 3.16 -0.87
C GLN A 22 3.31 3.35 -1.29
N VAL A 23 2.39 2.72 -0.56
CA VAL A 23 0.94 2.87 -0.79
C VAL A 23 0.46 4.30 -0.49
N GLU A 24 0.96 4.95 0.58
CA GLU A 24 0.67 6.37 0.87
C GLU A 24 1.08 7.28 -0.31
N ASP A 25 2.27 7.04 -0.87
CA ASP A 25 2.80 7.77 -2.03
C ASP A 25 1.98 7.52 -3.30
N GLN A 26 1.57 6.28 -3.58
CA GLN A 26 0.71 5.98 -4.74
C GLN A 26 -0.65 6.64 -4.64
N ILE A 27 -1.28 6.68 -3.46
CA ILE A 27 -2.54 7.41 -3.27
C ILE A 27 -2.34 8.90 -3.58
N ASP A 28 -1.27 9.52 -3.08
CA ASP A 28 -0.98 10.94 -3.31
C ASP A 28 -0.72 11.24 -4.79
N GLN A 29 0.06 10.40 -5.47
CA GLN A 29 0.35 10.53 -6.89
C GLN A 29 -0.88 10.29 -7.76
N ALA A 30 -1.72 9.30 -7.44
CA ALA A 30 -2.96 9.04 -8.16
C ALA A 30 -3.94 10.22 -8.06
N LEU A 31 -4.09 10.80 -6.86
CA LEU A 31 -4.89 12.00 -6.66
C LEU A 31 -4.31 13.20 -7.40
N THR A 32 -2.99 13.36 -7.37
CA THR A 32 -2.30 14.42 -8.11
C THR A 32 -2.54 14.29 -9.61
N ALA A 33 -2.30 13.10 -10.18
CA ALA A 33 -2.51 12.81 -11.59
C ALA A 33 -3.95 13.09 -12.04
N LEU A 34 -4.95 12.71 -11.23
CA LEU A 34 -6.35 13.00 -11.49
C LEU A 34 -6.62 14.52 -11.50
N VAL A 35 -6.15 15.24 -10.48
CA VAL A 35 -6.44 16.68 -10.31
C VAL A 35 -5.76 17.53 -11.36
N THR A 36 -4.49 17.25 -11.64
CA THR A 36 -3.70 18.00 -12.62
C THR A 36 -3.92 17.51 -14.04
N ARG A 37 -4.71 16.43 -14.22
CA ARG A 37 -4.94 15.78 -15.51
C ARG A 37 -3.62 15.36 -16.18
N ASP A 38 -2.71 14.81 -15.37
CA ASP A 38 -1.39 14.37 -15.79
C ASP A 38 -1.40 12.86 -16.07
N SER A 39 -1.65 12.49 -17.33
CA SER A 39 -1.64 11.08 -17.76
C SER A 39 -0.24 10.45 -17.64
N ALA A 40 0.85 11.23 -17.72
CA ALA A 40 2.19 10.68 -17.60
C ALA A 40 2.48 10.24 -16.15
N LEU A 41 2.04 11.02 -15.17
CA LEU A 41 2.09 10.62 -13.76
C LEU A 41 1.21 9.40 -13.50
N ALA A 42 -0.01 9.35 -14.06
CA ALA A 42 -0.90 8.21 -13.93
C ALA A 42 -0.26 6.90 -14.44
N HIS A 43 0.36 6.93 -15.63
CA HIS A 43 1.10 5.79 -16.16
C HIS A 43 2.26 5.35 -15.27
N GLN A 44 3.01 6.29 -14.69
CA GLN A 44 4.11 5.96 -13.76
C GLN A 44 3.61 5.26 -12.50
N VAL A 45 2.44 5.64 -11.97
CA VAL A 45 1.85 4.99 -10.80
C VAL A 45 1.43 3.56 -11.15
N ILE A 46 0.73 3.37 -12.27
CA ILE A 46 0.33 2.06 -12.79
C ILE A 46 1.56 1.16 -12.98
N GLU A 47 2.60 1.67 -13.64
CA GLU A 47 3.83 0.91 -13.86
C GLU A 47 4.54 0.53 -12.56
N ARG A 48 4.38 1.28 -11.47
CA ARG A 48 5.04 1.02 -10.19
C ARG A 48 4.24 0.11 -9.25
N ASP A 49 2.98 -0.20 -9.58
CA ASP A 49 2.11 -1.01 -8.74
C ASP A 49 2.72 -2.39 -8.39
N HIS A 50 3.37 -3.03 -9.37
CA HIS A 50 4.06 -4.31 -9.18
C HIS A 50 5.08 -4.32 -8.02
N LEU A 51 5.60 -3.15 -7.61
CA LEU A 51 6.50 -3.04 -6.46
C LEU A 51 5.77 -3.36 -5.15
N VAL A 52 4.53 -2.90 -4.97
CA VAL A 52 3.71 -3.21 -3.80
C VAL A 52 3.33 -4.68 -3.81
N ASN A 53 2.94 -5.22 -4.97
CA ASN A 53 2.63 -6.65 -5.13
C ASN A 53 3.84 -7.53 -4.76
N SER A 54 5.05 -7.10 -5.13
CA SER A 54 6.28 -7.78 -4.72
C SER A 54 6.56 -7.70 -3.22
N MET A 55 6.22 -6.57 -2.58
CA MET A 55 6.36 -6.41 -1.12
C MET A 55 5.35 -7.26 -0.34
N ASP A 56 4.11 -7.38 -0.83
CA ASP A 56 3.10 -8.26 -0.23
C ASP A 56 3.59 -9.71 -0.21
N LEU A 57 4.06 -10.20 -1.36
CA LEU A 57 4.64 -11.54 -1.49
C LEU A 57 5.86 -11.73 -0.57
N GLU A 58 6.76 -10.74 -0.49
CA GLU A 58 7.91 -10.82 0.41
C GLU A 58 7.48 -10.96 1.88
N ILE A 59 6.48 -10.18 2.31
CA ILE A 59 5.95 -10.21 3.68
C ILE A 59 5.25 -11.54 3.97
N ASP A 60 4.49 -12.07 3.01
CA ASP A 60 3.82 -13.37 3.14
C ASP A 60 4.84 -14.52 3.28
N GLU A 61 5.84 -14.57 2.39
CA GLU A 61 6.89 -15.58 2.42
C GLU A 61 7.72 -15.55 3.72
N GLU A 62 8.08 -14.36 4.18
CA GLU A 62 8.79 -14.19 5.45
C GLU A 62 7.92 -14.59 6.64
N SER A 63 6.64 -14.23 6.63
CA SER A 63 5.69 -14.63 7.66
C SER A 63 5.56 -16.14 7.75
N ILE A 64 5.39 -16.83 6.61
CA ILE A 64 5.34 -18.30 6.55
C ILE A 64 6.63 -18.92 7.08
N ARG A 65 7.79 -18.35 6.70
CA ARG A 65 9.11 -18.80 7.18
C ARG A 65 9.20 -18.71 8.72
N LEU A 66 8.77 -17.59 9.30
CA LEU A 66 8.79 -17.39 10.76
C LEU A 66 7.86 -18.35 11.49
N LEU A 67 6.66 -18.60 10.94
CA LEU A 67 5.72 -19.57 11.49
C LEU A 67 6.32 -20.99 11.48
N ALA A 68 6.96 -21.38 10.38
CA ALA A 68 7.55 -22.70 10.21
C ALA A 68 8.78 -22.91 11.10
N LEU A 69 9.66 -21.92 11.21
CA LEU A 69 10.93 -22.03 11.93
C LEU A 69 10.77 -21.96 13.44
N HIS A 70 9.92 -21.05 13.93
CA HIS A 70 9.86 -20.71 15.35
C HIS A 70 8.60 -21.20 16.07
N GLN A 71 7.56 -21.62 15.33
CA GLN A 71 6.27 -22.06 15.89
C GLN A 71 5.75 -21.12 17.00
N PRO A 72 5.66 -19.80 16.73
CA PRO A 72 5.32 -18.82 17.75
C PRO A 72 3.91 -19.06 18.30
N ALA A 73 3.68 -18.62 19.54
CA ALA A 73 2.40 -18.77 20.22
C ALA A 73 1.82 -17.43 20.67
N ALA A 74 0.51 -17.40 20.88
CA ALA A 74 -0.24 -16.28 21.44
C ALA A 74 0.07 -14.92 20.79
N ARG A 75 0.90 -14.09 21.43
CA ARG A 75 1.19 -12.72 21.00
C ARG A 75 1.94 -12.70 19.67
N ASP A 76 2.96 -13.54 19.52
CA ASP A 76 3.87 -13.46 18.37
C ASP A 76 3.21 -14.09 17.13
N LEU A 77 2.44 -15.17 17.31
CA LEU A 77 1.59 -15.74 16.27
C LEU A 77 0.58 -14.71 15.74
N ARG A 78 -0.07 -13.96 16.65
CA ARG A 78 -0.99 -12.88 16.25
C ARG A 78 -0.27 -11.78 15.50
N LEU A 79 0.95 -11.41 15.89
CA LEU A 79 1.71 -10.38 15.19
C LEU A 79 2.00 -10.80 13.74
N VAL A 80 2.57 -11.98 13.54
CA VAL A 80 2.92 -12.49 12.19
C VAL A 80 1.68 -12.60 11.31
N THR A 81 0.62 -13.24 11.79
CA THR A 81 -0.62 -13.40 11.01
C THR A 81 -1.36 -12.08 10.74
N THR A 82 -1.22 -11.09 11.63
CA THR A 82 -1.77 -9.75 11.40
C THR A 82 -0.96 -8.99 10.38
N ALA A 83 0.38 -9.12 10.38
CA ALA A 83 1.24 -8.51 9.37
C ALA A 83 0.88 -8.98 7.96
N MET A 84 0.67 -10.29 7.76
CA MET A 84 0.18 -10.84 6.49
C MET A 84 -1.12 -10.18 6.04
N LYS A 85 -2.11 -10.09 6.94
CA LYS A 85 -3.41 -9.48 6.62
C LYS A 85 -3.30 -7.99 6.29
N ILE A 86 -2.45 -7.25 7.00
CA ILE A 86 -2.25 -5.82 6.73
C ILE A 86 -1.58 -5.65 5.36
N ALA A 87 -0.60 -6.48 5.02
CA ALA A 87 0.06 -6.43 3.71
C ALA A 87 -0.95 -6.63 2.57
N THR A 88 -1.81 -7.65 2.67
CA THR A 88 -2.87 -7.87 1.67
C THR A 88 -3.84 -6.68 1.56
N GLU A 89 -4.22 -6.06 2.69
CA GLU A 89 -5.09 -4.87 2.63
C GLU A 89 -4.37 -3.64 2.07
N LEU A 90 -3.06 -3.51 2.28
CA LEU A 90 -2.24 -2.45 1.67
C LEU A 90 -2.11 -2.63 0.15
N GLU A 91 -1.91 -3.86 -0.32
CA GLU A 91 -1.91 -4.19 -1.75
C GLU A 91 -3.23 -3.80 -2.41
N ARG A 92 -4.36 -4.16 -1.81
CA ARG A 92 -5.68 -3.77 -2.32
C ARG A 92 -5.89 -2.26 -2.39
N ILE A 93 -5.26 -1.50 -1.50
CA ILE A 93 -5.29 -0.03 -1.55
C ILE A 93 -4.43 0.49 -2.72
N SER A 94 -3.29 -0.15 -3.00
CA SER A 94 -2.45 0.12 -4.18
C SER A 94 -3.24 -0.10 -5.47
N ASP A 95 -3.91 -1.25 -5.62
CA ASP A 95 -4.79 -1.56 -6.76
C ASP A 95 -5.87 -0.48 -6.95
N LEU A 96 -6.47 0.00 -5.87
CA LEU A 96 -7.47 1.06 -5.94
C LEU A 96 -6.86 2.39 -6.41
N ALA A 97 -5.61 2.69 -6.03
CA ALA A 97 -4.89 3.85 -6.53
C ALA A 97 -4.55 3.71 -8.03
N GLU A 98 -4.17 2.50 -8.48
CA GLU A 98 -4.01 2.18 -9.90
C GLU A 98 -5.30 2.44 -10.69
N ASN A 99 -6.43 1.93 -10.19
CA ASN A 99 -7.74 2.15 -10.81
C ASN A 99 -8.09 3.65 -10.94
N VAL A 100 -7.73 4.47 -9.95
CA VAL A 100 -7.90 5.94 -10.02
C VAL A 100 -7.05 6.52 -11.16
N CYS A 101 -5.82 6.05 -11.34
CA CYS A 101 -4.95 6.47 -12.44
C CYS A 101 -5.51 6.06 -13.81
N GLU A 102 -6.04 4.85 -13.95
CA GLU A 102 -6.72 4.42 -15.19
C GLU A 102 -7.89 5.33 -15.52
N ARG A 103 -8.75 5.62 -14.53
CA ARG A 103 -9.88 6.55 -14.73
C ARG A 103 -9.39 7.97 -15.05
N ALA A 104 -8.29 8.42 -14.46
CA ALA A 104 -7.71 9.72 -14.77
C ALA A 104 -7.28 9.81 -16.25
N ILE A 105 -6.65 8.76 -16.79
CA ILE A 105 -6.24 8.69 -18.20
C ILE A 105 -7.46 8.77 -19.11
N GLU A 106 -8.50 7.96 -18.86
CA GLU A 106 -9.74 7.99 -19.66
C GLU A 106 -10.44 9.36 -19.58
N LEU A 107 -10.55 9.95 -18.39
CA LEU A 107 -11.16 11.27 -18.20
C LEU A 107 -10.35 12.39 -18.88
N ASN A 108 -9.08 12.15 -19.19
CA ASN A 108 -8.24 13.11 -19.87
C ASN A 108 -8.52 13.20 -21.38
N GLU A 109 -9.14 12.17 -21.96
CA GLU A 109 -9.56 12.15 -23.37
C GLU A 109 -10.77 13.05 -23.65
N GLU A 110 -11.56 13.35 -22.61
CA GLU A 110 -12.75 14.19 -22.70
C GLU A 110 -12.54 15.55 -22.02
N PRO A 111 -13.24 16.63 -22.44
CA PRO A 111 -13.20 17.90 -21.74
C PRO A 111 -13.59 17.76 -20.25
N GLN A 112 -12.88 18.45 -19.37
CA GLN A 112 -13.19 18.42 -17.94
C GLN A 112 -14.61 18.96 -17.70
N LEU A 113 -15.48 18.12 -17.15
CA LEU A 113 -16.88 18.46 -16.87
C LEU A 113 -17.01 19.53 -15.77
N LYS A 114 -16.25 19.37 -14.67
CA LYS A 114 -16.23 20.28 -13.54
C LYS A 114 -14.89 20.22 -12.79
N PRO A 115 -14.51 21.27 -12.05
CA PRO A 115 -13.39 21.19 -11.12
C PRO A 115 -13.59 20.09 -10.08
N TYR A 116 -12.52 19.38 -9.75
CA TYR A 116 -12.54 18.36 -8.69
C TYR A 116 -12.30 19.01 -7.33
N ILE A 117 -13.37 19.23 -6.57
CA ILE A 117 -13.31 19.81 -5.22
C ILE A 117 -13.39 18.71 -4.16
N ASP A 118 -14.38 17.83 -4.28
CA ASP A 118 -14.67 16.81 -3.25
C ASP A 118 -13.70 15.62 -3.32
N ILE A 119 -13.30 15.19 -4.52
CA ILE A 119 -12.44 14.02 -4.71
C ILE A 119 -11.07 14.21 -4.02
N PRO A 120 -10.37 15.35 -4.16
CA PRO A 120 -9.12 15.59 -3.44
C PRO A 120 -9.30 15.62 -1.92
N MET A 121 -10.44 16.12 -1.43
CA MET A 121 -10.74 16.11 0.00
C MET A 121 -10.92 14.67 0.52
N MET A 122 -11.72 13.86 -0.19
CA MET A 122 -11.92 12.44 0.14
C MET A 122 -10.60 11.66 0.08
N GLY A 123 -9.81 11.87 -0.96
CA GLY A 123 -8.51 11.23 -1.13
C GLY A 123 -7.53 11.58 -0.01
N ASN A 124 -7.47 12.85 0.39
CA ASN A 124 -6.65 13.26 1.53
C ASN A 124 -7.11 12.61 2.85
N MET A 125 -8.42 12.48 3.08
CA MET A 125 -8.94 11.77 4.25
C MET A 125 -8.54 10.29 4.23
N ALA A 126 -8.69 9.62 3.10
CA ALA A 126 -8.29 8.23 2.93
C ALA A 126 -6.79 8.03 3.20
N ARG A 127 -5.94 8.89 2.62
CA ARG A 127 -4.49 8.88 2.87
C ARG A 127 -4.17 9.05 4.36
N MET A 128 -4.84 9.98 5.04
CA MET A 128 -4.66 10.19 6.48
C MET A 128 -5.09 8.98 7.31
N MET A 129 -6.17 8.29 6.93
CA MET A 129 -6.61 7.06 7.60
C MET A 129 -5.57 5.96 7.48
N VAL A 130 -4.98 5.76 6.29
CA VAL A 130 -3.89 4.79 6.08
C VAL A 130 -2.69 5.14 6.97
N LYS A 131 -2.24 6.40 6.92
CA LYS A 131 -1.10 6.89 7.70
C LYS A 131 -1.27 6.70 9.21
N GLN A 132 -2.49 6.84 9.73
CA GLN A 132 -2.80 6.70 11.16
C GLN A 132 -3.00 5.24 11.58
N SER A 133 -3.23 4.32 10.64
CA SER A 133 -3.54 2.92 10.92
C SER A 133 -2.31 2.04 11.17
N ILE A 134 -1.11 2.57 10.90
CA ILE A 134 0.17 1.85 10.90
C ILE A 134 1.12 2.44 11.94
#